data_AF-A0ABD0N4G4-F1
#
_entry.id   AF-A0ABD0N4G4-F1
#
_cell.length_a   1.000
_cell.length_b   1.000
_cell.length_c   1.000
_cell.angle_alpha   90.00
_cell.angle_beta   90.00
_cell.angle_gamma   90.00
#
_symmetry.space_group_name_H-M   'P 1'
#
loop_
_entity.id
_entity.type
_entity.pdbx_description
1 polymer ?
#
loop_
_entity_poly.entity_id
_entity_poly.type
_entity_poly.pdbx_seq_one_letter_code
_entity_poly.pdbx_strand_id
1 'polypeptide(L)' 'MELAKEEKCEFLPFLSPREVLLKAGRVHGMEFCRTEQTESGQWVEDEEQIIRLKADYIISAFGSLMNDPA' A
#
# COMPACT_ATOMS: atom_id res chain seq x y z
N MET A 1 8.96 2.94 -14.76
CA MET A 1 9.65 3.05 -13.47
C MET A 1 10.74 4.12 -13.50
N GLU A 2 11.54 4.19 -14.57
CA GLU A 2 12.62 5.18 -14.70
C GLU A 2 12.19 6.63 -14.45
N LEU A 3 11.12 7.12 -15.10
CA LEU A 3 10.63 8.50 -14.88
C LEU A 3 10.33 8.81 -13.41
N ALA A 4 9.61 7.91 -12.72
CA ALA A 4 9.29 8.08 -11.30
C ALA A 4 10.56 8.11 -10.43
N LYS A 5 11.58 7.31 -10.79
CA LYS A 5 12.88 7.33 -10.10
C LYS A 5 13.66 8.62 -10.40
N GLU A 6 13.67 9.09 -11.65
CA GLU A 6 14.28 10.36 -12.06
C GLU A 6 13.64 11.56 -11.34
N GLU A 7 12.32 11.50 -11.15
CA GLU A 7 11.52 12.48 -10.41
C GLU A 7 11.58 12.30 -8.88
N LYS A 8 12.41 11.36 -8.40
CA LYS A 8 12.66 11.10 -6.96
C LYS A 8 11.44 10.61 -6.17
N CYS A 9 10.53 9.89 -6.82
CA CYS A 9 9.52 9.13 -6.11
C CYS A 9 10.18 8.03 -5.26
N GLU A 10 9.71 7.88 -4.02
CA GLU A 10 10.17 6.82 -3.12
C GLU A 10 9.42 5.51 -3.40
N PHE A 11 10.12 4.39 -3.25
CA PHE A 11 9.55 3.06 -3.47
C PHE A 11 9.66 2.23 -2.20
N LEU A 12 8.52 1.89 -1.61
CA LEU A 12 8.45 1.08 -0.38
C LEU A 12 7.87 -0.30 -0.73
N PRO A 13 8.73 -1.31 -0.97
CA PRO A 13 8.27 -2.66 -1.33
C PRO A 13 7.75 -3.41 -0.10
N PHE A 14 7.07 -4.54 -0.35
CA PHE A 14 6.67 -5.51 0.67
C PHE A 14 5.68 -4.97 1.72
N LEU A 15 4.75 -4.10 1.30
CA LEU A 15 3.73 -3.50 2.14
C LEU A 15 2.33 -3.84 1.61
N SER A 16 1.49 -4.41 2.47
CA SER A 16 0.07 -4.64 2.18
C SER A 16 -0.81 -3.68 2.99
N PRO A 17 -1.74 -2.94 2.35
CA PRO A 17 -2.53 -1.90 3.00
C PRO A 17 -3.55 -2.47 4.00
N ARG A 18 -3.70 -1.85 5.18
CA ARG A 18 -4.66 -2.24 6.23
C ARG A 18 -5.71 -1.17 6.52
N GLU A 19 -5.26 0.03 6.87
CA GLU A 19 -6.17 1.08 7.36
C GLU A 19 -5.74 2.47 6.88
N VAL A 20 -6.71 3.28 6.42
CA VAL A 20 -6.51 4.71 6.20
C VAL A 20 -6.66 5.43 7.53
N LEU A 21 -5.57 6.05 8.00
CA LEU A 21 -5.56 6.76 9.26
C LEU A 21 -6.15 8.15 9.07
N LEU A 22 -7.31 8.41 9.69
CA LEU A 22 -7.98 9.72 9.64
C LEU A 22 -7.73 10.53 10.92
N LYS A 23 -7.55 11.84 10.76
CA LYS A 23 -7.52 12.79 11.87
C LYS A 23 -8.31 14.03 11.49
N ALA A 24 -9.32 14.37 12.31
CA ALA A 24 -10.25 15.48 12.05
C ALA A 24 -10.88 15.44 10.64
N GLY A 25 -11.27 14.24 10.20
CA GLY A 25 -11.91 14.02 8.90
C GLY A 25 -10.99 14.15 7.69
N ARG A 26 -9.67 14.25 7.88
CA ARG A 26 -8.66 14.27 6.81
C ARG A 26 -7.73 13.07 6.93
N VAL A 27 -7.16 12.63 5.80
CA VAL A 27 -6.09 11.63 5.80
C VAL A 27 -4.90 12.18 6.58
N HIS A 28 -4.36 11.34 7.46
CA HIS A 28 -3.18 11.61 8.26
C HIS A 28 -2.08 10.56 8.06
N GLY A 29 -2.43 9.42 7.48
CA GLY A 29 -1.50 8.38 7.11
C GLY A 29 -2.18 7.13 6.57
N MET A 30 -1.37 6.12 6.34
CA MET A 30 -1.76 4.79 5.91
C MET A 30 -1.03 3.76 6.77
N GLU A 31 -1.78 2.78 7.26
CA GLU A 31 -1.24 1.61 7.92
C GLU A 31 -1.06 0.47 6.91
N PHE A 32 0.08 -0.20 7.00
CA PHE A 32 0.42 -1.38 6.23
C PHE A 32 0.91 -2.49 7.16
N CYS A 33 0.77 -3.74 6.73
CA CYS A 33 1.52 -4.85 7.29
C CYS A 33 2.64 -5.26 6.32
N ARG A 34 3.70 -5.88 6.85
CA ARG A 34 4.77 -6.44 6.02
C ARG A 34 4.26 -7.64 5.22
N THR A 35 4.76 -7.79 4.00
CA THR A 35 4.62 -9.02 3.22
C THR A 35 5.97 -9.69 3.02
N GLU A 36 5.98 -11.00 2.87
CA GLU A 36 7.19 -11.74 2.51
C GLU A 36 6.86 -12.97 1.66
N GLN A 37 7.85 -13.42 0.90
CA GLN A 37 7.74 -14.62 0.10
C GLN A 37 8.42 -15.78 0.85
N THR A 38 7.69 -16.87 1.05
CA THR A 38 8.22 -18.10 1.65
C THR A 38 9.15 -18.82 0.67
N GLU A 39 9.90 -19.82 1.16
CA GLU A 39 10.75 -20.67 0.32
C GLU A 39 9.96 -21.43 -0.77
N SER A 40 8.67 -21.70 -0.54
CA SER A 40 7.77 -22.31 -1.52
C SER A 40 7.23 -21.31 -2.56
N GLY A 41 7.63 -20.04 -2.48
CA GLY A 41 7.19 -18.97 -3.38
C GLY A 41 5.84 -18.35 -3.02
N GLN A 42 5.20 -18.79 -1.93
CA GLN A 42 3.93 -18.20 -1.48
C GLN A 42 4.16 -16.86 -0.82
N TRP A 43 3.22 -15.93 -1.05
CA TRP A 43 3.21 -14.64 -0.39
C TRP A 43 2.38 -14.71 0.87
N VAL A 44 2.96 -14.26 1.98
CA VAL A 44 2.29 -14.19 3.28
C VAL A 44 2.34 -12.76 3.81
N GLU A 45 1.39 -12.45 4.69
CA GLU A 45 1.23 -11.15 5.33
C GLU A 45 1.46 -11.32 6.83
N ASP A 46 2.37 -10.53 7.40
CA ASP A 46 2.68 -10.56 8.81
C ASP A 46 1.95 -9.39 9.51
N GLU A 47 0.82 -9.71 10.14
CA GLU A 47 -0.06 -8.76 10.83
C GLU A 47 0.54 -8.21 12.14
N GLU A 48 1.63 -8.80 12.65
CA GLU A 48 2.34 -8.27 13.83
C GLU A 48 3.36 -7.19 13.42
N GLN A 49 3.87 -7.26 12.19
CA GLN A 49 4.83 -6.32 11.63
C GLN A 49 4.14 -5.16 10.89
N ILE A 50 3.72 -4.15 11.65
CA ILE A 50 2.96 -2.99 11.17
C ILE A 50 3.85 -1.76 10.88
N ILE A 51 3.53 -1.05 9.80
CA ILE A 51 4.14 0.22 9.40
C ILE A 51 3.05 1.28 9.25
N ARG A 52 3.22 2.43 9.92
CA ARG A 52 2.34 3.60 9.79
C ARG A 52 3.07 4.72 9.07
N LEU A 53 2.72 4.93 7.81
CA LEU A 53 3.31 5.98 6.98
C LEU A 53 2.43 7.23 7.02
N LYS A 54 3.00 8.38 7.37
CA LYS A 54 2.29 9.66 7.31
C LYS A 54 2.05 10.04 5.85
N ALA A 55 0.84 10.48 5.55
CA ALA A 55 0.42 10.91 4.24
C ALA A 55 -0.81 11.81 4.37
N ASP A 56 -0.97 12.73 3.42
CA ASP A 56 -2.16 13.61 3.33
C ASP A 56 -3.11 13.19 2.19
N TYR A 57 -2.60 12.41 1.23
CA TYR A 57 -3.35 11.94 0.06
C TYR A 57 -3.02 10.48 -0.22
N ILE A 58 -4.02 9.72 -0.67
CA ILE A 58 -3.90 8.30 -1.03
C ILE A 58 -4.53 8.12 -2.42
N ILE A 59 -3.79 7.48 -3.32
CA ILE A 59 -4.24 7.14 -4.67
C ILE A 59 -4.16 5.64 -4.83
N SER A 60 -5.32 4.97 -4.93
CA SER A 60 -5.37 3.54 -5.22
C SER A 60 -5.21 3.32 -6.72
N ALA A 61 -4.16 2.59 -7.11
CA ALA A 61 -3.83 2.33 -8.51
C ALA A 61 -3.72 0.82 -8.81
N PHE A 62 -4.58 -0.01 -8.20
CA PHE A 62 -4.58 -1.47 -8.40
C PHE A 62 -5.04 -1.90 -9.79
N GLY A 63 -5.71 -1.01 -10.54
CA GLY A 63 -6.22 -1.27 -11.88
C GLY A 63 -7.73 -1.15 -11.95
N SER A 64 -8.30 -1.68 -13.04
CA SER A 64 -9.72 -1.59 -13.37
C SER A 64 -10.34 -2.98 -13.51
N LEU A 65 -11.64 -3.09 -13.22
CA LEU A 65 -12.46 -4.29 -13.40
C LEU A 65 -13.79 -3.91 -14.09
N MET A 66 -14.39 -4.83 -14.84
CA MET A 66 -15.76 -4.69 -15.35
C MET A 66 -16.71 -5.38 -14.37
N ASN A 67 -17.34 -4.61 -13.51
CA ASN A 67 -18.18 -5.11 -12.42
C ASN A 67 -19.67 -4.77 -12.60
N ASP A 68 -20.04 -4.12 -13.70
CA ASP A 68 -21.44 -3.86 -13.99
C ASP A 68 -22.16 -5.18 -14.30
N PRO A 69 -23.27 -5.50 -13.59
CA PRO A 69 -24.08 -6.66 -13.91
C PRO A 69 -24.69 -6.51 -15.30
N ALA A 70 -24.67 -7.60 -16.08
CA ALA A 70 -25.21 -7.68 -17.44
C ALA A 70 -26.74 -7.54 -17.50
#